data_AF-A0A7K1WWV2-F1
#
_entry.id   AF-A0A7K1WWV2-F1
#
_cell.length_a   1.000
_cell.length_b   1.000
_cell.length_c   1.000
_cell.angle_alpha   90.00
_cell.angle_beta   90.00
_cell.angle_gamma   90.00
#
_symmetry.space_group_name_H-M   'P 1'
#
loop_
_entity.id
_entity.type
_entity.pdbx_description
1 polymer ?
#
loop_
_entity_poly.entity_id
_entity_poly.type
_entity_poly.pdbx_seq_one_letter_code
_entity_poly.pdbx_strand_id
1 'polypeptide(L)'
;MKFLKLLFVFSLFFAVTTSHSQVHVDQITHNSKERYITTTIGYPVPGTYAPLNQKQPITVLNPDGTGFIQAEDLSKQKINWGIECTEEGVPVFKEGFNSASYTFWYRPNDSEEWYYSQFSIHFAKKKMFLMGERVKEYEDYNVQ
;
A
#
# COMPACT_ATOMS: atom_id res chain seq x y z
N MET A 1 -11.65 14.24 55.70
CA MET A 1 -10.83 13.51 54.70
C MET A 1 -11.66 12.53 53.84
N LYS A 2 -12.76 12.99 53.21
CA LYS A 2 -13.57 12.17 52.27
C LYS A 2 -13.64 12.81 50.88
N PHE A 3 -13.63 14.13 50.80
CA PHE A 3 -13.63 14.87 49.53
C PHE A 3 -12.31 14.81 48.75
N LEU A 4 -11.16 14.73 49.43
CA LEU A 4 -9.86 14.64 48.76
C LEU A 4 -9.64 13.29 48.05
N LYS A 5 -10.27 12.21 48.55
CA LYS A 5 -10.23 10.89 47.90
C LYS A 5 -11.13 10.81 46.66
N LEU A 6 -12.16 11.66 46.57
CA LEU A 6 -13.07 11.69 45.41
C LEU A 6 -12.45 12.38 44.20
N LEU A 7 -11.61 13.40 44.43
CA LEU A 7 -10.86 14.10 43.38
C LEU A 7 -9.81 13.22 42.68
N PHE A 8 -9.20 12.27 43.40
CA PHE A 8 -8.26 11.31 42.84
C PHE A 8 -8.91 10.21 41.97
N VAL A 9 -10.21 9.99 42.08
CA VAL A 9 -10.93 8.99 41.27
C VAL A 9 -11.41 9.58 39.94
N PHE A 10 -11.66 10.89 39.88
CA PHE A 10 -12.07 11.57 38.63
C PHE A 10 -10.90 11.90 37.69
N SER A 11 -9.66 11.94 38.17
CA SER A 11 -8.48 12.16 37.31
C SER A 11 -8.09 10.95 36.45
N LEU A 12 -8.75 9.80 36.62
CA LEU A 12 -8.38 8.54 35.93
C LEU A 12 -9.12 8.31 34.60
N PHE A 13 -10.01 9.23 34.18
CA PHE A 13 -10.84 9.07 32.97
C PHE A 13 -10.47 9.96 31.78
N PHE A 14 -9.25 10.49 31.72
CA PHE A 14 -8.69 11.04 30.48
C PHE A 14 -7.69 10.05 29.87
N ALA A 15 -8.16 8.84 29.57
CA ALA A 15 -7.51 8.01 28.56
C ALA A 15 -7.82 8.66 27.20
N VAL A 16 -6.96 9.57 26.77
CA VAL A 16 -6.95 10.05 25.38
C VAL A 16 -6.49 8.88 24.53
N THR A 17 -7.41 8.04 24.08
CA THR A 17 -7.12 7.02 23.06
C THR A 17 -7.19 7.71 21.70
N THR A 18 -6.14 8.46 21.34
CA THR A 18 -5.91 8.84 19.95
C THR A 18 -4.98 7.82 19.32
N SER A 19 -5.49 6.61 19.06
CA SER A 19 -4.86 5.72 18.08
C SER A 19 -5.29 6.18 16.68
N HIS A 20 -4.71 7.28 16.22
CA HIS A 20 -4.58 7.50 14.79
C HIS A 20 -3.29 6.78 14.39
N SER A 21 -3.40 5.54 13.92
CA SER A 21 -2.36 5.01 13.05
C SER A 21 -2.33 5.92 11.83
N GLN A 22 -1.51 6.97 11.87
CA GLN A 22 -1.34 7.85 10.72
C GLN A 22 -0.85 6.97 9.57
N VAL A 23 -1.58 7.01 8.46
CA VAL A 23 -1.15 6.33 7.24
C VAL A 23 0.21 6.92 6.89
N HIS A 24 1.21 6.05 6.71
CA HIS A 24 2.52 6.51 6.29
C HIS A 24 2.44 6.99 4.84
N VAL A 25 2.87 8.23 4.62
CA VAL A 25 2.86 8.91 3.33
C VAL A 25 4.27 9.38 3.03
N ASP A 26 4.76 9.01 1.84
CA ASP A 26 6.01 9.49 1.30
C ASP A 26 5.74 10.47 0.16
N GLN A 27 6.44 11.61 0.18
CA GLN A 27 6.46 12.54 -0.94
C GLN A 27 7.51 12.09 -1.97
N ILE A 28 7.12 12.03 -3.24
CA ILE A 28 8.02 11.77 -4.37
C ILE A 28 7.94 12.92 -5.38
N THR A 29 9.00 13.05 -6.18
CA THR A 29 9.06 14.03 -7.27
C THR A 29 9.11 13.30 -8.60
N HIS A 30 8.17 13.61 -9.49
CA HIS A 30 8.16 13.09 -10.85
C HIS A 30 7.80 14.20 -11.85
N ASN A 31 8.68 14.44 -12.84
CA ASN A 31 8.54 15.53 -13.82
C ASN A 31 8.27 16.90 -13.17
N SER A 32 9.05 17.24 -12.15
CA SER A 32 8.94 18.49 -11.37
C SER A 32 7.58 18.69 -10.67
N LYS A 33 6.81 17.62 -10.49
CA LYS A 33 5.56 17.64 -9.72
C LYS A 33 5.72 16.77 -8.48
N GLU A 34 5.27 17.31 -7.36
CA GLU A 34 5.15 16.57 -6.12
C GLU A 34 3.98 15.59 -6.24
N ARG A 35 4.18 14.39 -5.71
CA ARG A 35 3.23 13.29 -5.64
C ARG A 35 3.36 12.66 -4.27
N TYR A 36 2.31 11.98 -3.82
CA TYR A 36 2.30 11.32 -2.53
C TYR A 36 2.00 9.85 -2.73
N ILE A 37 2.73 8.99 -2.03
CA ILE A 37 2.56 7.54 -2.11
C ILE A 37 2.38 6.92 -0.74
N THR A 38 1.62 5.83 -0.67
CA THR A 38 1.46 5.01 0.53
C THR A 38 1.44 3.52 0.17
N THR A 39 1.82 2.66 1.11
CA THR A 39 1.68 1.20 0.97
C THR A 39 0.35 0.69 1.52
N THR A 40 -0.46 1.55 2.15
CA THR A 40 -1.69 1.17 2.85
C THR A 40 -2.92 1.73 2.14
N ILE A 41 -3.72 0.84 1.52
CA ILE A 41 -4.92 1.25 0.75
C ILE A 41 -6.21 0.53 1.19
N GLY A 42 -6.22 -0.07 2.39
CA GLY A 42 -7.36 -0.88 2.87
C GLY A 42 -7.46 -2.28 2.25
N TYR A 43 -6.48 -2.67 1.42
CA TYR A 43 -6.37 -3.99 0.82
C TYR A 43 -4.94 -4.55 1.01
N PRO A 44 -4.77 -5.89 1.04
CA PRO A 44 -3.47 -6.53 1.25
C PRO A 44 -2.61 -6.45 -0.02
N VAL A 45 -2.09 -5.27 -0.38
CA VAL A 45 -1.19 -5.10 -1.55
C VAL A 45 0.13 -5.88 -1.38
N PRO A 46 0.85 -5.82 -0.24
CA PRO A 46 2.14 -6.49 -0.10
C PRO A 46 2.05 -8.00 -0.35
N GLY A 47 2.99 -8.57 -1.10
CA GLY A 47 3.02 -9.99 -1.41
C GLY A 47 3.76 -10.30 -2.71
N THR A 48 3.60 -11.54 -3.18
CA THR A 48 4.22 -12.03 -4.41
C THR A 48 3.22 -12.02 -5.55
N TYR A 49 3.60 -11.40 -6.66
CA TYR A 49 2.85 -11.35 -7.91
C TYR A 49 3.60 -12.15 -8.97
N ALA A 50 2.88 -13.00 -9.71
CA ALA A 50 3.44 -13.81 -10.79
C ALA A 50 2.54 -13.74 -12.03
N PRO A 51 3.07 -13.92 -13.26
CA PRO A 51 2.23 -14.04 -14.45
C PRO A 51 1.20 -15.17 -14.30
N LEU A 52 0.05 -15.02 -14.95
CA LEU A 52 -1.00 -16.03 -14.93
C LEU A 52 -0.46 -17.40 -15.34
N ASN A 53 -0.71 -18.41 -14.50
CA ASN A 53 -0.29 -19.80 -14.70
C ASN A 53 1.24 -20.02 -14.75
N GLN A 54 2.03 -19.06 -14.25
CA GLN A 54 3.49 -19.19 -14.17
C GLN A 54 3.96 -19.01 -12.72
N LYS A 55 5.11 -19.61 -12.40
CA LYS A 55 5.76 -19.44 -11.08
C LYS A 55 6.77 -18.29 -11.06
N GLN A 56 7.28 -17.90 -12.22
CA GLN A 56 8.31 -16.88 -12.43
C GLN A 56 8.12 -16.25 -13.82
N PRO A 57 8.65 -15.03 -14.06
CA PRO A 57 9.32 -14.15 -13.09
C PRO A 57 8.35 -13.56 -12.06
N ILE A 58 8.81 -13.32 -10.83
CA ILE A 58 7.96 -12.75 -9.76
C ILE A 58 8.30 -11.30 -9.44
N THR A 59 7.30 -10.56 -8.96
CA THR A 59 7.49 -9.29 -8.25
C THR A 59 7.10 -9.47 -6.79
N VAL A 60 7.96 -9.03 -5.88
CA VAL A 60 7.67 -9.05 -4.44
C VAL A 60 7.58 -7.62 -3.94
N LEU A 61 6.46 -7.31 -3.30
CA LEU A 61 6.18 -6.04 -2.64
C LEU A 61 6.15 -6.27 -1.12
N ASN A 62 7.08 -5.69 -0.38
CA ASN A 62 7.11 -5.75 1.08
C ASN A 62 6.28 -4.62 1.70
N PRO A 63 5.68 -4.80 2.89
CA PRO A 63 4.83 -3.79 3.53
C PRO A 63 5.49 -2.44 3.82
N ASP A 64 6.82 -2.42 3.93
CA ASP A 64 7.64 -1.25 4.22
C ASP A 64 7.97 -0.41 2.97
N GLY A 65 7.35 -0.70 1.83
CA GLY A 65 7.59 0.02 0.57
C GLY A 65 8.86 -0.42 -0.15
N THR A 66 9.52 -1.49 0.28
CA THR A 66 10.63 -2.13 -0.44
C THR A 66 10.15 -3.33 -1.27
N GLY A 67 10.96 -3.81 -2.20
CA GLY A 67 10.62 -4.98 -2.99
C GLY A 67 11.67 -5.34 -4.04
N PHE A 68 11.29 -6.23 -4.94
CA PHE A 68 12.05 -6.48 -6.17
C PHE A 68 11.15 -6.90 -7.33
N ILE A 69 11.56 -6.57 -8.55
CA ILE A 69 10.98 -7.07 -9.80
C ILE A 69 11.99 -8.04 -10.42
N GLN A 70 11.53 -9.23 -10.82
CA GLN A 70 12.32 -10.12 -11.66
C GLN A 70 12.07 -9.87 -13.14
N ALA A 71 13.16 -9.84 -13.91
CA ALA A 71 13.13 -9.95 -15.36
C ALA A 71 13.02 -11.42 -15.80
N GLU A 72 12.82 -11.65 -17.10
CA GLU A 72 12.67 -12.98 -17.70
C GLU A 72 13.91 -13.86 -17.51
N ASP A 73 15.10 -13.27 -17.43
CA ASP A 73 16.36 -13.97 -17.12
C ASP A 73 16.53 -14.27 -15.61
N LEU A 74 15.50 -13.99 -14.81
CA LEU A 74 15.42 -14.16 -13.36
C LEU A 74 16.30 -13.22 -12.54
N SER A 75 17.01 -12.29 -13.18
CA SER A 75 17.71 -11.21 -12.48
C SER A 75 16.72 -10.38 -11.66
N LYS A 76 17.17 -9.89 -10.51
CA LYS A 76 16.33 -9.16 -9.54
C LYS A 76 16.76 -7.70 -9.47
N GLN A 77 15.86 -6.80 -9.83
CA GLN A 77 16.03 -5.38 -9.57
C GLN A 77 15.33 -5.03 -8.26
N LYS A 78 16.07 -4.52 -7.26
CA LYS A 78 15.48 -4.02 -6.02
C LYS A 78 14.75 -2.70 -6.30
N ILE A 79 13.59 -2.53 -5.68
CA ILE A 79 12.78 -1.33 -5.85
C ILE A 79 12.28 -0.78 -4.51
N ASN A 80 12.03 0.53 -4.48
CA ASN A 80 11.03 1.14 -3.61
C ASN A 80 9.71 1.26 -4.37
N TRP A 81 8.58 1.18 -3.67
CA TRP A 81 7.25 1.26 -4.29
C TRP A 81 6.21 1.91 -3.37
N GLY A 82 5.13 2.37 -3.99
CA GLY A 82 3.93 2.83 -3.29
C GLY A 82 2.75 3.03 -4.25
N ILE A 83 1.56 3.27 -3.69
CA ILE A 83 0.34 3.60 -4.42
C ILE A 83 0.08 5.09 -4.26
N GLU A 84 -0.27 5.79 -5.35
CA GLU A 84 -0.63 7.21 -5.30
C GLU A 84 -1.76 7.48 -4.30
N CYS A 85 -1.57 8.52 -3.48
CA CYS A 85 -2.52 9.00 -2.49
C CYS A 85 -2.52 10.53 -2.42
N THR A 86 -3.41 11.09 -1.61
CA THR A 86 -3.35 12.50 -1.22
C THR A 86 -2.25 12.73 -0.18
N GLU A 87 -1.96 14.00 0.15
CA GLU A 87 -1.02 14.36 1.21
C GLU A 87 -1.42 13.76 2.58
N GLU A 88 -2.72 13.56 2.81
CA GLU A 88 -3.27 12.94 4.01
C GLU A 88 -3.27 11.40 3.97
N GLY A 89 -2.77 10.80 2.87
CA GLY A 89 -2.67 9.35 2.72
C GLY A 89 -3.95 8.67 2.23
N VAL A 90 -4.91 9.43 1.69
CA VAL A 90 -6.13 8.85 1.09
C VAL A 90 -5.79 8.30 -0.30
N PRO A 91 -5.96 6.98 -0.58
CA PRO A 91 -5.59 6.41 -1.86
C PRO A 91 -6.36 7.05 -3.04
N VAL A 92 -5.65 7.37 -4.12
CA VAL A 92 -6.25 7.91 -5.34
C VAL A 92 -6.51 6.76 -6.31
N PHE A 93 -7.78 6.55 -6.67
CA PHE A 93 -8.17 5.48 -7.58
C PHE A 93 -9.29 5.88 -8.53
N LYS A 94 -9.42 5.11 -9.61
CA LYS A 94 -10.56 5.13 -10.52
C LYS A 94 -11.45 3.94 -10.21
N GLU A 95 -12.71 4.21 -9.90
CA GLU A 95 -13.72 3.19 -9.68
C GLU A 95 -14.15 2.54 -11.00
N GLY A 96 -14.38 1.23 -10.96
CA GLY A 96 -15.02 0.46 -12.01
C GLY A 96 -16.11 -0.44 -11.42
N PHE A 97 -16.98 -1.01 -12.26
CA PHE A 97 -18.16 -1.77 -11.82
C PHE A 97 -17.88 -2.88 -10.78
N ASN A 98 -16.71 -3.51 -10.86
CA ASN A 98 -16.27 -4.52 -9.88
C ASN A 98 -14.74 -4.50 -9.75
N SER A 99 -14.19 -3.29 -9.78
CA SER A 99 -12.75 -3.08 -9.72
C SER A 99 -12.39 -1.69 -9.22
N ALA A 100 -11.17 -1.56 -8.71
CA ALA A 100 -10.54 -0.28 -8.45
C ALA A 100 -9.17 -0.27 -9.14
N SER A 101 -8.84 0.83 -9.81
CA SER A 101 -7.53 1.02 -10.46
C SER A 101 -6.76 2.16 -9.82
N TYR A 102 -5.52 1.90 -9.46
CA TYR A 102 -4.61 2.81 -8.78
C TYR A 102 -3.38 3.07 -9.66
N THR A 103 -2.72 4.20 -9.39
CA THR A 103 -1.37 4.45 -9.91
C THR A 103 -0.36 3.80 -8.96
N PHE A 104 0.41 2.85 -9.48
CA PHE A 104 1.52 2.23 -8.77
C PHE A 104 2.82 2.90 -9.16
N TRP A 105 3.51 3.46 -8.18
CA TRP A 105 4.82 4.06 -8.32
C TRP A 105 5.89 3.09 -7.88
N TYR A 106 7.01 3.08 -8.60
CA TYR A 106 8.19 2.33 -8.22
C TYR A 106 9.46 3.00 -8.71
N ARG A 107 10.55 2.75 -7.99
CA ARG A 107 11.88 3.27 -8.32
C ARG A 107 12.93 2.19 -8.05
N PRO A 108 13.77 1.84 -9.04
CA PRO A 108 14.96 1.02 -8.82
C PRO A 108 15.89 1.66 -7.78
N ASN A 109 16.45 0.89 -6.84
CA ASN A 109 17.28 1.46 -5.77
C ASN A 109 18.60 2.09 -6.26
N ASP A 110 19.00 1.79 -7.49
CA ASP A 110 20.16 2.35 -8.21
C ASP A 110 19.81 3.55 -9.10
N SER A 111 18.56 4.01 -9.06
CA SER A 111 18.06 5.19 -9.78
C SER A 111 17.35 6.15 -8.84
N GLU A 112 17.37 7.44 -9.16
CA GLU A 112 16.55 8.45 -8.49
C GLU A 112 15.18 8.63 -9.17
N GLU A 113 15.00 8.08 -10.37
CA GLU A 113 13.82 8.27 -11.20
C GLU A 113 12.66 7.36 -10.79
N TRP A 114 11.51 7.96 -10.52
CA TRP A 114 10.26 7.24 -10.27
C TRP A 114 9.53 6.90 -11.57
N TYR A 115 9.16 5.65 -11.72
CA TYR A 115 8.31 5.15 -12.79
C TYR A 115 6.91 4.85 -12.26
N TYR A 116 5.92 4.85 -13.13
CA TYR A 116 4.56 4.47 -12.78
C TYR A 116 3.98 3.41 -13.72
N SER A 117 3.07 2.61 -13.18
CA SER A 117 2.25 1.66 -13.92
C SER A 117 0.87 1.53 -13.26
N GLN A 118 0.03 0.65 -13.80
CA GLN A 118 -1.28 0.39 -13.20
C GLN A 118 -1.20 -0.73 -12.16
N PHE A 119 -1.86 -0.50 -11.03
CA PHE A 119 -2.28 -1.54 -10.10
C PHE A 119 -3.81 -1.61 -10.09
N SER A 120 -4.39 -2.81 -10.12
CA SER A 120 -5.86 -2.95 -10.06
C SER A 120 -6.29 -4.09 -9.16
N ILE A 121 -7.47 -3.92 -8.56
CA ILE A 121 -8.16 -4.92 -7.76
C ILE A 121 -9.43 -5.30 -8.49
N HIS A 122 -9.69 -6.59 -8.65
CA HIS A 122 -10.93 -7.14 -9.19
C HIS A 122 -11.66 -7.90 -8.09
N PHE A 123 -12.76 -7.35 -7.55
CA PHE A 123 -13.35 -7.84 -6.30
C PHE A 123 -14.01 -9.20 -6.45
N ALA A 124 -14.85 -9.41 -7.48
CA ALA A 124 -15.49 -10.71 -7.73
C ALA A 124 -14.50 -11.85 -7.99
N LYS A 125 -13.32 -11.54 -8.57
CA LYS A 125 -12.27 -12.53 -8.85
C LYS A 125 -11.31 -12.73 -7.69
N LYS A 126 -11.38 -11.89 -6.65
CA LYS A 126 -10.42 -11.86 -5.55
C LYS A 126 -8.96 -11.80 -6.03
N LYS A 127 -8.72 -10.99 -7.08
CA LYS A 127 -7.42 -10.85 -7.75
C LYS A 127 -6.95 -9.42 -7.78
N MET A 128 -5.66 -9.24 -7.58
CA MET A 128 -4.91 -8.01 -7.77
C MET A 128 -3.96 -8.18 -8.95
N PHE A 129 -3.88 -7.16 -9.80
CA PHE A 129 -3.00 -7.12 -10.95
C PHE A 129 -1.99 -5.99 -10.78
N LEU A 130 -0.74 -6.31 -11.05
CA LEU A 130 0.39 -5.39 -10.98
C LEU A 130 1.06 -5.35 -12.35
N MET A 131 1.30 -4.14 -12.86
CA MET A 131 1.95 -3.92 -14.16
C MET A 131 1.23 -4.65 -15.31
N GLY A 132 -0.11 -4.76 -15.23
CA GLY A 132 -0.96 -5.36 -16.25
C GLY A 132 -1.02 -6.90 -16.28
N GLU A 133 0.08 -7.59 -15.98
CA GLU A 133 0.19 -9.05 -16.22
C GLU A 133 0.43 -9.89 -14.97
N ARG A 134 1.02 -9.31 -13.90
CA ARG A 134 1.40 -10.07 -12.71
C ARG A 134 0.24 -10.08 -11.72
N VAL A 135 -0.11 -11.26 -11.23
CA VAL A 135 -1.33 -11.50 -10.46
C VAL A 135 -1.01 -12.01 -9.07
N LYS A 136 -1.80 -11.54 -8.11
CA LYS A 136 -1.86 -12.04 -6.75
C LYS A 136 -3.32 -12.26 -6.37
N GLU A 137 -3.65 -13.40 -5.77
CA GLU A 137 -4.95 -13.64 -5.15
C GLU A 137 -4.97 -13.06 -3.73
N TYR A 138 -6.14 -12.60 -3.28
CA TYR A 138 -6.31 -12.10 -1.92
C TYR A 138 -7.58 -12.65 -1.29
N GLU A 139 -7.61 -12.74 0.03
CA GLU A 139 -8.79 -13.10 0.78
C GLU A 139 -9.42 -11.84 1.39
N ASP A 140 -10.75 -11.84 1.55
CA ASP A 140 -11.45 -10.74 2.20
C ASP A 140 -11.13 -10.81 3.70
N TYR A 141 -10.43 -9.80 4.22
CA TYR A 141 -10.12 -9.72 5.65
C TYR A 141 -11.32 -9.30 6.52
N ASN A 142 -12.47 -9.01 5.90
CA ASN A 142 -13.71 -8.58 6.57
C ASN A 142 -14.81 -9.65 6.51
N VAL A 143 -14.53 -10.86 6.99
CA VAL A 143 -15.58 -11.80 7.40
C VAL A 143 -15.64 -11.78 8.92
N GLN A 144 -16.42 -10.85 9.47
CA GLN A 144 -17.01 -10.98 10.80
C GLN A 144 -18.45 -11.44 10.64
#